data_AF-A0A9P8D644-F1
#
_entry.id   AF-A0A9P8D644-F1
#
_cell.length_a   1.000
_cell.length_b   1.000
_cell.length_c   1.000
_cell.angle_alpha   90.00
_cell.angle_beta   90.00
_cell.angle_gamma   90.00
#
_symmetry.space_group_name_H-M   'P 1'
#
loop_
_entity.id
_entity.type
_entity.pdbx_description
1 polymer ?
#
loop_
_entity_poly.entity_id
_entity_poly.type
_entity_poly.pdbx_seq_one_letter_code
_entity_poly.pdbx_strand_id
1 'polypeptide(L)'
;MQIIPSYPALANQHGMTVTSKYVSDASVQEQHSITKSGAVSTVRPIAEQQDADPSVRAVSSKILDIIFEYALNKFSDSKERLEAGRPKFLSVVGKFVATSTRVEMCLPAFPFKSANKAYKVFGILPDKAEEIALDRLNTMCIRIGEIYQPGAQCTIISDGVVYNDLLSIPDRDTWAYGQALRQLASDKGFQYISFSRIRDLVDIPLPAELHEIAYVANATNFRRALLNRFGKDDIDIDEEIEKDPDTKMTYLGYRRFLESDLKHIFPVGNGRTANAYRRDVRYLAKQMLIRGYAFAAAVKHGFPNHLRLSIHQSTGEYKISMALLNTKTGFTTPWHCCVALTATGEWTSAPKGEYLKDPSMEIIHENGRPSYFQEIVGSNEPKQKAESESREANSSDSQSTSSLTELQRPVSSPLTEADRERLAELAELVISASFKRNDDHMKSDLSGVDKALDCNENELRTVAWLKELINVMDRGTGGYNEKVAGVTYQSIPVNGVRQLSNA
;
A
#
# COMPACT_ATOMS: atom_id res chain seq x y z
N MET A 1 -43.10 -5.83 29.71
CA MET A 1 -43.60 -4.86 30.71
C MET A 1 -42.39 -4.02 31.11
N GLN A 2 -42.20 -2.74 30.84
CA GLN A 2 -42.94 -1.58 30.29
C GLN A 2 -41.96 -0.82 29.34
N ILE A 3 -42.29 -0.48 28.09
CA ILE A 3 -42.88 0.78 27.57
C ILE A 3 -41.98 2.05 27.70
N ILE A 4 -41.24 2.33 26.60
CA ILE A 4 -40.95 3.58 25.81
C ILE A 4 -40.59 4.92 26.54
N PRO A 5 -39.77 5.84 25.94
CA PRO A 5 -40.24 6.64 24.81
C PRO A 5 -39.26 6.78 23.62
N SER A 6 -39.90 6.90 22.45
CA SER A 6 -39.38 7.14 21.11
C SER A 6 -39.52 8.62 20.72
N TYR A 7 -38.72 9.03 19.71
CA TYR A 7 -38.76 10.21 18.83
C TYR A 7 -37.76 11.36 19.13
N PRO A 8 -37.33 12.15 18.10
CA PRO A 8 -37.74 12.10 16.69
C PRO A 8 -36.62 11.91 15.64
N ALA A 9 -37.02 11.32 14.52
CA ALA A 9 -36.34 11.40 13.24
C ALA A 9 -36.28 12.85 12.76
N LEU A 10 -35.08 13.35 12.49
CA LEU A 10 -34.87 14.58 11.75
C LEU A 10 -34.62 14.25 10.28
N ALA A 11 -35.33 15.00 9.45
CA ALA A 11 -35.52 14.80 8.04
C ALA A 11 -34.22 14.91 7.23
N ASN A 12 -34.18 14.11 6.16
CA ASN A 12 -33.30 14.28 5.01
C ASN A 12 -33.25 15.74 4.55
N GLN A 13 -32.09 16.39 4.72
CA GLN A 13 -31.66 17.45 3.83
C GLN A 13 -30.56 16.90 2.94
N HIS A 14 -30.96 16.51 1.73
CA HIS A 14 -30.06 16.38 0.60
C HIS A 14 -29.56 17.76 0.18
N GLY A 15 -28.24 17.89 -0.04
CA GLY A 15 -27.67 19.00 -0.79
C GLY A 15 -26.41 19.61 -0.16
N MET A 16 -25.26 18.93 -0.28
CA MET A 16 -23.98 19.62 -0.34
C MET A 16 -23.17 19.10 -1.53
N THR A 17 -23.46 19.71 -2.67
CA THR A 17 -22.61 19.71 -3.86
C THR A 17 -21.30 20.42 -3.53
N VAL A 18 -20.17 19.71 -3.61
CA VAL A 18 -18.85 20.36 -3.59
C VAL A 18 -18.67 21.04 -4.95
N THR A 19 -18.95 22.35 -5.00
CA THR A 19 -18.60 23.19 -6.15
C THR A 19 -17.09 23.37 -6.20
N SER A 20 -16.46 22.71 -7.18
CA SER A 20 -15.13 23.03 -7.68
C SER A 20 -15.14 24.47 -8.22
N LYS A 21 -14.37 25.37 -7.60
CA LYS A 21 -14.11 26.69 -8.17
C LYS A 21 -12.86 26.61 -9.05
N TYR A 22 -13.10 26.67 -10.35
CA TYR A 22 -12.14 27.13 -11.34
C TYR A 22 -11.59 28.51 -10.92
N VAL A 23 -10.27 28.64 -10.90
CA VAL A 23 -9.60 29.94 -11.01
C VAL A 23 -8.80 29.89 -12.31
N SER A 24 -9.26 30.68 -13.28
CA SER A 24 -8.65 30.89 -14.57
C SER A 24 -7.41 31.76 -14.47
N ASP A 25 -6.42 31.43 -15.29
CA ASP A 25 -5.18 32.17 -15.54
C ASP A 25 -5.40 33.67 -15.76
N ALA A 26 -4.55 34.47 -15.11
CA ALA A 26 -4.23 35.82 -15.53
C ALA A 26 -2.70 35.93 -15.68
N SER A 27 -2.31 36.03 -16.94
CA SER A 27 -0.99 36.30 -17.50
C SER A 27 -0.26 37.47 -16.83
N VAL A 28 1.02 37.27 -16.51
CA VAL A 28 1.99 38.37 -16.36
C VAL A 28 3.23 38.04 -17.18
N GLN A 29 3.50 38.90 -18.16
CA GLN A 29 4.66 38.86 -19.06
C GLN A 29 5.94 39.19 -18.28
N GLU A 30 6.97 38.35 -18.41
CA GLU A 30 8.34 38.70 -18.03
C GLU A 30 8.98 39.55 -19.13
N GLN A 31 9.41 40.76 -18.78
CA GLN A 31 10.39 41.52 -19.55
C GLN A 31 11.73 41.51 -18.80
N HIS A 32 12.74 40.91 -19.44
CA HIS A 32 14.13 40.98 -19.04
C HIS A 32 14.70 42.37 -19.33
N SER A 33 15.30 43.01 -18.32
CA SER A 33 16.33 44.02 -18.53
C SER A 33 17.34 44.00 -17.38
N ILE A 34 18.60 43.79 -17.78
CA ILE A 34 19.80 43.71 -16.95
C ILE A 34 20.29 45.14 -16.65
N THR A 35 20.52 45.47 -15.38
CA THR A 35 21.57 46.43 -15.01
C THR A 35 22.08 46.20 -13.59
N LYS A 36 23.40 46.09 -13.48
CA LYS A 36 24.17 46.03 -12.23
C LYS A 36 24.16 47.40 -11.53
N SER A 37 23.94 47.42 -10.22
CA SER A 37 24.61 48.35 -9.31
C SER A 37 24.40 47.90 -7.87
N GLY A 38 25.49 47.87 -7.10
CA GLY A 38 25.48 47.51 -5.69
C GLY A 38 24.89 48.62 -4.83
N ALA A 39 23.98 48.24 -3.94
CA ALA A 39 23.69 48.96 -2.72
C ALA A 39 23.26 47.93 -1.67
N VAL A 40 24.07 47.83 -0.63
CA VAL A 40 23.79 47.04 0.59
C VAL A 40 22.50 47.59 1.20
N SER A 41 21.41 46.83 1.13
CA SER A 41 20.19 47.07 1.88
C SER A 41 20.01 45.92 2.86
N THR A 42 20.26 46.21 4.13
CA THR A 42 20.08 45.32 5.27
C THR A 42 18.59 45.03 5.45
N VAL A 43 18.10 44.01 4.75
CA VAL A 43 16.79 43.42 5.04
C VAL A 43 16.92 42.69 6.38
N ARG A 44 16.33 43.29 7.41
CA ARG A 44 16.12 42.65 8.72
C ARG A 44 15.36 41.33 8.50
N PRO A 45 15.76 40.21 9.11
CA PRO A 45 14.96 39.00 9.06
C PRO A 45 13.63 39.29 9.75
N ILE A 46 12.53 39.02 9.05
CA ILE A 46 11.18 39.06 9.60
C ILE A 46 11.13 38.03 10.73
N ALA A 47 11.16 38.53 11.96
CA ALA A 47 10.84 37.76 13.14
C ALA A 47 9.32 37.53 13.15
N GLU A 48 8.87 36.42 12.57
CA GLU A 48 7.54 35.86 12.86
C GLU A 48 7.66 34.86 14.03
N GLN A 49 8.07 35.39 15.19
CA GLN A 49 7.58 34.89 16.46
C GLN A 49 6.46 35.85 16.87
N GLN A 50 5.28 35.67 16.30
CA GLN A 50 4.09 36.10 17.03
C GLN A 50 4.04 35.20 18.26
N ASP A 51 4.24 35.79 19.44
CA ASP A 51 3.95 35.15 20.71
C ASP A 51 2.50 34.68 20.66
N ALA A 52 2.32 33.40 20.32
CA ALA A 52 1.02 32.76 20.38
C ALA A 52 0.50 32.95 21.81
N ASP A 53 -0.78 33.32 21.94
CA ASP A 53 -1.49 33.42 23.21
C ASP A 53 -1.04 32.28 24.15
N PRO A 54 -0.57 32.58 25.38
CA PRO A 54 -0.14 31.57 26.34
C PRO A 54 -1.12 30.39 26.47
N SER A 55 -2.43 30.65 26.33
CA SER A 55 -3.48 29.63 26.30
C SER A 55 -3.38 28.71 25.09
N VAL A 56 -3.22 29.27 23.88
CA VAL A 56 -3.04 28.52 22.62
C VAL A 56 -1.81 27.62 22.72
N ARG A 57 -0.71 28.16 23.23
CA ARG A 57 0.54 27.39 23.41
C ARG A 57 0.35 26.25 24.41
N ALA A 58 -0.31 26.51 25.54
CA ALA A 58 -0.55 25.51 26.58
C ALA A 58 -1.42 24.35 26.07
N VAL A 59 -2.51 24.64 25.36
CA VAL A 59 -3.38 23.62 24.77
C VAL A 59 -2.64 22.84 23.68
N SER A 60 -1.93 23.53 22.79
CA SER A 60 -1.15 22.89 21.71
C SER A 60 -0.09 21.93 22.27
N SER A 61 0.56 22.31 23.39
CA SER A 61 1.51 21.42 24.07
C SER A 61 0.84 20.15 24.58
N LYS A 62 -0.29 20.26 25.27
CA LYS A 62 -1.03 19.09 25.78
C LYS A 62 -1.48 18.15 24.66
N ILE A 63 -1.90 18.70 23.52
CA ILE A 63 -2.25 17.91 22.33
C ILE A 63 -1.04 17.14 21.82
N LEU A 64 0.13 17.78 21.70
CA LEU A 64 1.35 17.11 21.28
C LEU A 64 1.81 16.05 22.27
N ASP A 65 1.66 16.29 23.57
CA ASP A 65 2.02 15.32 24.59
C ASP A 65 1.21 14.02 24.41
N ILE A 66 -0.11 14.13 24.15
CA ILE A 66 -0.94 12.97 23.79
C ILE A 66 -0.39 12.29 22.54
N ILE A 67 -0.13 13.02 21.45
CA ILE A 67 0.38 12.42 20.19
C ILE A 67 1.71 11.70 20.42
N PHE A 68 2.59 12.24 21.27
CA PHE A 68 3.92 11.69 21.54
C PHE A 68 3.87 10.39 22.36
N GLU A 69 2.82 10.15 23.13
CA GLU A 69 2.57 8.85 23.77
C GLU A 69 2.32 7.73 22.76
N TYR A 70 1.84 8.07 21.56
CA TYR A 70 1.63 7.14 20.45
C TYR A 70 2.82 7.08 19.49
N ALA A 71 3.85 7.88 19.71
CA ALA A 71 5.03 7.92 18.87
C ALA A 71 5.89 6.64 18.97
N LEU A 72 6.68 6.40 17.93
CA LEU A 72 7.59 5.28 17.81
C LEU A 72 8.81 5.47 18.72
N ASN A 73 8.67 5.09 19.99
CA ASN A 73 9.71 5.21 21.01
C ASN A 73 10.58 3.94 21.12
N LYS A 74 11.21 3.52 20.03
CA LYS A 74 12.01 2.27 19.97
C LYS A 74 13.52 2.46 20.06
N PHE A 75 13.99 3.69 19.93
CA PHE A 75 15.40 4.04 19.97
C PHE A 75 15.68 4.91 21.19
N SER A 76 16.86 4.78 21.79
CA SER A 76 17.26 5.49 23.01
C SER A 76 17.11 7.00 22.88
N ASP A 77 17.28 7.55 21.68
CA ASP A 77 17.20 8.98 21.36
C ASP A 77 15.85 9.41 20.77
N SER A 78 14.83 8.52 20.72
CA SER A 78 13.53 8.85 20.09
C SER A 78 12.84 10.03 20.77
N LYS A 79 12.90 10.08 22.11
CA LYS A 79 12.31 11.17 22.89
C LYS A 79 13.01 12.49 22.61
N GLU A 80 14.34 12.50 22.62
CA GLU A 80 15.15 13.70 22.36
C GLU A 80 14.87 14.28 20.97
N ARG A 81 14.76 13.41 19.95
CA ARG A 81 14.40 13.79 18.59
C ARG A 81 13.00 14.41 18.48
N LEU A 82 12.02 13.81 19.15
CA LEU A 82 10.65 14.33 19.20
C LEU A 82 10.60 15.71 19.89
N GLU A 83 11.34 15.87 21.00
CA GLU A 83 11.48 17.16 21.69
C GLU A 83 12.16 18.21 20.81
N ALA A 84 13.19 17.85 20.06
CA ALA A 84 13.85 18.76 19.12
C ALA A 84 12.88 19.27 18.02
N GLY A 85 11.95 18.43 17.58
CA GLY A 85 10.89 18.79 16.62
C GLY A 85 9.73 19.59 17.21
N ARG A 86 9.55 19.57 18.54
CA ARG A 86 8.38 20.16 19.22
C ARG A 86 8.06 21.60 18.79
N PRO A 87 9.01 22.53 18.64
CA PRO A 87 8.68 23.90 18.22
C PRO A 87 7.97 23.96 16.85
N LYS A 88 8.38 23.13 15.90
CA LYS A 88 7.75 23.08 14.56
C LYS A 88 6.36 22.47 14.64
N PHE A 89 6.19 21.39 15.40
CA PHE A 89 4.89 20.77 15.59
C PHE A 89 3.91 21.67 16.35
N LEU A 90 4.39 22.42 17.35
CA LEU A 90 3.60 23.43 18.05
C LEU A 90 3.11 24.53 17.11
N SER A 91 3.96 24.97 16.17
CA SER A 91 3.55 25.94 15.15
C SER A 91 2.42 25.41 14.27
N VAL A 92 2.42 24.12 13.92
CA VAL A 92 1.34 23.51 13.14
C VAL A 92 0.06 23.38 13.95
N VAL A 93 0.13 22.76 15.14
CA VAL A 93 -1.04 22.55 16.01
C VAL A 93 -1.64 23.88 16.47
N GLY A 94 -0.79 24.87 16.77
CA GLY A 94 -1.19 26.20 17.21
C GLY A 94 -2.08 26.94 16.21
N LYS A 95 -1.95 26.68 14.89
CA LYS A 95 -2.84 27.27 13.87
C LYS A 95 -4.29 26.80 14.04
N PHE A 96 -4.49 25.53 14.34
CA PHE A 96 -5.81 24.97 14.60
C PHE A 96 -6.38 25.48 15.92
N VAL A 97 -5.56 25.45 16.98
CA VAL A 97 -5.95 25.89 18.32
C VAL A 97 -6.31 27.38 18.34
N ALA A 98 -5.51 28.25 17.71
CA ALA A 98 -5.77 29.68 17.63
C ALA A 98 -7.08 30.01 16.89
N THR A 99 -7.51 29.16 15.96
CA THR A 99 -8.75 29.33 15.20
C THR A 99 -9.92 28.50 15.76
N SER A 100 -9.72 27.80 16.87
CA SER A 100 -10.72 26.88 17.45
C SER A 100 -11.26 25.86 16.44
N THR A 101 -10.39 25.35 15.56
CA THR A 101 -10.72 24.35 14.55
C THR A 101 -10.13 22.99 14.89
N ARG A 102 -10.73 21.91 14.37
CA ARG A 102 -10.26 20.55 14.60
C ARG A 102 -8.80 20.38 14.17
N VAL A 103 -8.00 19.68 14.96
CA VAL A 103 -6.62 19.36 14.60
C VAL A 103 -6.62 18.30 13.50
N GLU A 104 -6.07 18.66 12.34
CA GLU A 104 -5.97 17.75 11.20
C GLU A 104 -4.59 17.11 11.11
N MET A 105 -4.56 15.77 11.07
CA MET A 105 -3.35 14.97 10.90
C MET A 105 -3.41 14.16 9.60
N CYS A 106 -2.26 13.95 8.97
CA CYS A 106 -2.15 13.06 7.82
C CYS A 106 -1.09 11.98 8.04
N LEU A 107 -1.44 10.73 7.72
CA LEU A 107 -0.59 9.56 7.90
C LEU A 107 -0.53 8.75 6.60
N PRO A 108 0.57 8.81 5.85
CA PRO A 108 0.80 7.88 4.76
C PRO A 108 1.11 6.49 5.31
N ALA A 109 0.21 5.53 5.05
CA ALA A 109 0.22 4.19 5.64
C ALA A 109 -0.84 3.28 4.99
N PHE A 110 -0.83 2.01 5.41
CA PHE A 110 -1.78 0.97 5.01
C PHE A 110 -1.85 0.77 3.48
N PRO A 111 -0.73 0.34 2.84
CA PRO A 111 -0.67 0.10 1.40
C PRO A 111 -1.43 -1.17 0.99
N PHE A 112 -1.02 -2.30 1.58
CA PHE A 112 -1.44 -3.68 1.30
C PHE A 112 -0.70 -4.61 2.30
N LYS A 113 -1.18 -5.85 2.49
CA LYS A 113 -0.42 -6.89 3.24
C LYS A 113 0.85 -7.31 2.50
N SER A 114 1.88 -7.68 3.26
CA SER A 114 3.14 -8.26 2.76
C SER A 114 2.91 -9.38 1.74
N ALA A 115 3.74 -9.41 0.70
CA ALA A 115 3.75 -10.49 -0.28
C ALA A 115 4.15 -11.85 0.31
N ASN A 116 4.83 -11.85 1.47
CA ASN A 116 5.24 -13.06 2.17
C ASN A 116 4.10 -13.65 2.99
N LYS A 117 3.11 -14.19 2.28
CA LYS A 117 1.96 -14.92 2.85
C LYS A 117 2.38 -16.26 3.49
N ALA A 118 3.54 -16.79 3.11
CA ALA A 118 4.07 -18.02 3.70
C ALA A 118 4.45 -17.81 5.18
N TYR A 119 5.12 -16.70 5.49
CA TYR A 119 5.75 -16.49 6.80
C TYR A 119 5.27 -15.26 7.58
N LYS A 120 4.91 -14.15 6.92
CA LYS A 120 4.68 -12.88 7.63
C LYS A 120 3.23 -12.63 8.00
N VAL A 121 2.30 -12.92 7.10
CA VAL A 121 0.89 -12.53 7.21
C VAL A 121 -0.05 -13.68 6.85
N PHE A 122 -1.32 -13.59 7.24
CA PHE A 122 -2.33 -14.61 6.93
C PHE A 122 -2.80 -14.59 5.47
N GLY A 123 -2.91 -13.41 4.86
CA GLY A 123 -3.48 -13.25 3.53
C GLY A 123 -3.28 -11.85 2.97
N ILE A 124 -4.16 -11.44 2.05
CA ILE A 124 -4.09 -10.14 1.37
C ILE A 124 -4.92 -9.04 2.06
N LEU A 125 -5.83 -9.42 2.95
CA LEU A 125 -6.81 -8.51 3.54
C LEU A 125 -6.36 -8.08 4.95
N PRO A 126 -6.85 -6.93 5.44
CA PRO A 126 -6.68 -6.51 6.83
C PRO A 126 -7.17 -7.60 7.79
N ASP A 127 -6.46 -7.77 8.89
CA ASP A 127 -6.80 -8.67 9.99
C ASP A 127 -6.80 -7.90 11.32
N LYS A 128 -6.76 -8.60 12.47
CA LYS A 128 -6.79 -7.97 13.79
C LYS A 128 -5.67 -6.94 13.98
N ALA A 129 -4.53 -7.10 13.30
CA ALA A 129 -3.43 -6.15 13.40
C ALA A 129 -3.85 -4.76 12.88
N GLU A 130 -4.54 -4.69 11.74
CA GLU A 130 -5.09 -3.43 11.23
C GLU A 130 -6.19 -2.88 12.13
N GLU A 131 -7.07 -3.73 12.68
CA GLU A 131 -8.11 -3.30 13.61
C GLU A 131 -7.50 -2.58 14.83
N ILE A 132 -6.52 -3.20 15.49
CA ILE A 132 -5.82 -2.63 16.66
C ILE A 132 -5.11 -1.33 16.26
N ALA A 133 -4.50 -1.28 15.07
CA ALA A 133 -3.81 -0.09 14.61
C ALA A 133 -4.75 1.09 14.36
N LEU A 134 -5.90 0.83 13.75
CA LEU A 134 -6.93 1.85 13.52
C LEU A 134 -7.55 2.31 14.84
N ASP A 135 -7.87 1.38 15.74
CA ASP A 135 -8.38 1.68 17.08
C ASP A 135 -7.41 2.56 17.87
N ARG A 136 -6.11 2.23 17.81
CA ARG A 136 -5.06 3.00 18.47
C ARG A 136 -5.00 4.45 17.96
N LEU A 137 -5.07 4.68 16.65
CA LEU A 137 -5.11 6.03 16.07
C LEU A 137 -6.41 6.76 16.40
N ASN A 138 -7.54 6.05 16.40
CA ASN A 138 -8.85 6.61 16.73
C ASN A 138 -8.90 7.04 18.21
N THR A 139 -8.40 6.20 19.11
CA THR A 139 -8.28 6.47 20.54
C THR A 139 -7.38 7.68 20.82
N MET A 140 -6.28 7.85 20.07
CA MET A 140 -5.46 9.06 20.17
C MET A 140 -6.29 10.31 19.87
N CYS A 141 -7.13 10.29 18.84
CA CYS A 141 -7.99 11.42 18.48
C CYS A 141 -9.09 11.67 19.52
N ILE A 142 -9.69 10.61 20.09
CA ILE A 142 -10.65 10.70 21.21
C ILE A 142 -10.03 11.44 22.39
N ARG A 143 -8.83 11.03 22.81
CA ARG A 143 -8.11 11.66 23.94
C ARG A 143 -7.80 13.13 23.69
N ILE A 144 -7.52 13.52 22.45
CA ILE A 144 -7.36 14.94 22.09
C ILE A 144 -8.70 15.68 22.28
N GLY A 145 -9.82 15.09 21.86
CA GLY A 145 -11.17 15.64 22.06
C GLY A 145 -11.55 15.87 23.52
N GLU A 146 -11.03 15.06 24.44
CA GLU A 146 -11.26 15.22 25.89
C GLU A 146 -10.66 16.53 26.45
N ILE A 147 -9.56 17.01 25.86
CA ILE A 147 -8.86 18.23 26.32
C ILE A 147 -9.07 19.44 25.40
N TYR A 148 -9.55 19.22 24.18
CA TYR A 148 -9.73 20.23 23.15
C TYR A 148 -11.02 19.95 22.36
N GLN A 149 -12.06 20.74 22.63
CA GLN A 149 -13.43 20.49 22.15
C GLN A 149 -13.57 20.25 20.62
N PRO A 150 -12.89 21.00 19.73
CA PRO A 150 -12.93 20.70 18.29
C PRO A 150 -12.35 19.33 17.91
N GLY A 151 -11.57 18.72 18.80
CA GLY A 151 -11.01 17.38 18.67
C GLY A 151 -9.90 17.30 17.63
N ALA A 152 -9.70 16.08 17.13
CA ALA A 152 -8.72 15.76 16.11
C ALA A 152 -9.24 14.72 15.13
N GLN A 153 -8.66 14.69 13.93
CA GLN A 153 -8.93 13.67 12.91
C GLN A 153 -7.62 13.22 12.27
N CYS A 154 -7.49 11.92 12.02
CA CYS A 154 -6.35 11.34 11.32
C CYS A 154 -6.76 10.85 9.93
N THR A 155 -6.26 11.52 8.89
CA THR A 155 -6.44 11.09 7.50
C THR A 155 -5.34 10.11 7.11
N ILE A 156 -5.71 8.84 6.90
CA ILE A 156 -4.84 7.81 6.36
C ILE A 156 -4.75 7.98 4.85
N ILE A 157 -3.54 8.14 4.33
CA ILE A 157 -3.28 8.29 2.90
C ILE A 157 -2.65 7.00 2.39
N SER A 158 -3.44 6.19 1.68
CA SER A 158 -2.95 4.91 1.18
C SER A 158 -1.96 5.13 0.04
N ASP A 159 -0.77 4.57 0.22
CA ASP A 159 0.36 4.61 -0.71
C ASP A 159 0.51 3.31 -1.51
N GLY A 160 -0.45 2.39 -1.41
CA GLY A 160 -0.39 1.07 -2.02
C GLY A 160 -0.10 1.11 -3.53
N VAL A 161 -0.92 1.84 -4.30
CA VAL A 161 -0.75 1.90 -5.77
C VAL A 161 0.55 2.57 -6.21
N VAL A 162 1.23 3.29 -5.30
CA VAL A 162 2.53 3.90 -5.57
C VAL A 162 3.63 2.84 -5.64
N TYR A 163 3.51 1.76 -4.88
CA TYR A 163 4.60 0.79 -4.67
C TYR A 163 4.25 -0.67 -5.03
N ASN A 164 2.98 -1.01 -5.22
CA ASN A 164 2.54 -2.40 -5.31
C ASN A 164 3.22 -3.17 -6.45
N ASP A 165 3.41 -2.55 -7.61
CA ASP A 165 4.13 -3.11 -8.75
C ASP A 165 5.61 -3.39 -8.46
N LEU A 166 6.29 -2.52 -7.69
CA LEU A 166 7.66 -2.74 -7.21
C LEU A 166 7.74 -3.96 -6.28
N LEU A 167 6.67 -4.23 -5.54
CA LEU A 167 6.61 -5.29 -4.52
C LEU A 167 5.89 -6.56 -5.02
N SER A 168 5.63 -6.65 -6.33
CA SER A 168 4.92 -7.76 -6.96
C SER A 168 3.54 -8.04 -6.33
N ILE A 169 2.88 -6.99 -5.84
CA ILE A 169 1.52 -7.03 -5.32
C ILE A 169 0.56 -6.59 -6.44
N PRO A 170 -0.40 -7.43 -6.85
CA PRO A 170 -1.38 -7.05 -7.87
C PRO A 170 -2.18 -5.79 -7.50
N ASP A 171 -2.51 -4.95 -8.49
CA ASP A 171 -3.36 -3.77 -8.29
C ASP A 171 -4.71 -4.15 -7.66
N ARG A 172 -5.25 -5.33 -8.05
CA ARG A 172 -6.48 -5.90 -7.49
C ARG A 172 -6.37 -6.21 -5.99
N ASP A 173 -5.23 -6.74 -5.53
CA ASP A 173 -5.00 -7.03 -4.11
C ASP A 173 -4.92 -5.74 -3.30
N THR A 174 -4.30 -4.70 -3.86
CA THR A 174 -4.23 -3.36 -3.26
C THR A 174 -5.62 -2.73 -3.15
N TRP A 175 -6.45 -2.86 -4.20
CA TRP A 175 -7.85 -2.44 -4.16
C TRP A 175 -8.62 -3.16 -3.05
N ALA A 176 -8.55 -4.48 -3.01
CA ALA A 176 -9.27 -5.32 -2.04
C ALA A 176 -8.85 -5.00 -0.60
N TYR A 177 -7.56 -4.84 -0.34
CA TYR A 177 -7.06 -4.44 0.98
C TYR A 177 -7.62 -3.07 1.39
N GLY A 178 -7.55 -2.07 0.51
CA GLY A 178 -8.05 -0.74 0.80
C GLY A 178 -9.56 -0.69 1.03
N GLN A 179 -10.36 -1.45 0.27
CA GLN A 179 -11.80 -1.56 0.48
C GLN A 179 -12.12 -2.23 1.82
N ALA A 180 -11.47 -3.35 2.13
CA ALA A 180 -11.67 -4.05 3.39
C ALA A 180 -11.24 -3.21 4.60
N LEU A 181 -10.20 -2.38 4.48
CA LEU A 181 -9.74 -1.49 5.55
C LEU A 181 -10.76 -0.39 5.86
N ARG A 182 -11.35 0.21 4.82
CA ARG A 182 -12.43 1.21 4.98
C ARG A 182 -13.67 0.58 5.59
N GLN A 183 -14.04 -0.63 5.15
CA GLN A 183 -15.16 -1.36 5.73
C GLN A 183 -14.91 -1.69 7.20
N LEU A 184 -13.71 -2.17 7.54
CA LEU A 184 -13.30 -2.46 8.92
C LEU A 184 -13.44 -1.22 9.82
N ALA A 185 -12.98 -0.05 9.35
CA ALA A 185 -13.12 1.18 10.11
C ALA A 185 -14.59 1.59 10.33
N SER A 186 -15.44 1.39 9.32
CA SER A 186 -16.87 1.62 9.42
C SER A 186 -17.55 0.66 10.40
N ASP A 187 -17.29 -0.63 10.28
CA ASP A 187 -17.90 -1.68 11.11
C ASP A 187 -17.55 -1.53 12.59
N LYS A 188 -16.34 -1.03 12.88
CA LYS A 188 -15.85 -0.77 14.24
C LYS A 188 -16.20 0.62 14.77
N GLY A 189 -16.79 1.49 13.95
CA GLY A 189 -17.19 2.83 14.35
C GLY A 189 -16.01 3.77 14.65
N PHE A 190 -14.90 3.64 13.92
CA PHE A 190 -13.73 4.51 14.07
C PHE A 190 -13.97 5.89 13.43
N GLN A 191 -14.74 6.73 14.12
CA GLN A 191 -15.26 8.01 13.63
C GLN A 191 -14.20 9.10 13.39
N TYR A 192 -13.00 8.96 13.96
CA TYR A 192 -11.92 9.96 13.84
C TYR A 192 -10.87 9.59 12.79
N ILE A 193 -11.14 8.56 11.99
CA ILE A 193 -10.27 8.11 10.91
C ILE A 193 -10.92 8.41 9.55
N SER A 194 -10.23 9.18 8.72
CA SER A 194 -10.56 9.38 7.30
C SER A 194 -9.57 8.66 6.40
N PHE A 195 -9.97 8.49 5.14
CA PHE A 195 -9.12 7.87 4.12
C PHE A 195 -8.99 8.77 2.90
N SER A 196 -7.76 8.85 2.39
CA SER A 196 -7.43 9.44 1.10
C SER A 196 -6.61 8.45 0.28
N ARG A 197 -6.74 8.52 -1.04
CA ARG A 197 -6.05 7.67 -2.02
C ARG A 197 -5.31 8.55 -3.01
N ILE A 198 -4.46 7.93 -3.84
CA ILE A 198 -3.74 8.66 -4.91
C ILE A 198 -4.70 9.40 -5.84
N ARG A 199 -5.90 8.86 -6.10
CA ARG A 199 -6.96 9.57 -6.84
C ARG A 199 -7.24 10.99 -6.30
N ASP A 200 -7.15 11.19 -4.99
CA ASP A 200 -7.46 12.48 -4.36
C ASP A 200 -6.26 13.44 -4.38
N LEU A 201 -5.09 12.97 -4.83
CA LEU A 201 -3.84 13.72 -4.90
C LEU A 201 -3.41 14.07 -6.33
N VAL A 202 -4.04 13.47 -7.33
CA VAL A 202 -3.68 13.66 -8.74
C VAL A 202 -4.89 14.09 -9.55
N ASP A 203 -4.66 14.94 -10.54
CA ASP A 203 -5.71 15.45 -11.42
C ASP A 203 -5.70 14.66 -12.74
N ILE A 204 -6.54 13.63 -12.80
CA ILE A 204 -6.76 12.81 -14.01
C ILE A 204 -8.25 12.55 -14.21
N PRO A 205 -8.72 12.48 -15.46
CA PRO A 205 -10.12 12.18 -15.76
C PRO A 205 -10.46 10.75 -15.32
N LEU A 206 -11.42 10.62 -14.41
CA LEU A 206 -11.86 9.34 -13.85
C LEU A 206 -13.38 9.31 -13.73
N PRO A 207 -13.97 8.11 -13.69
CA PRO A 207 -15.36 7.95 -13.30
C PRO A 207 -15.63 8.55 -11.90
N ALA A 208 -16.83 9.08 -11.70
CA ALA A 208 -17.26 9.66 -10.43
C ALA A 208 -17.07 8.65 -9.27
N GLU A 209 -17.57 7.43 -9.44
CA GLU A 209 -17.32 6.32 -8.54
C GLU A 209 -16.23 5.40 -9.10
N LEU A 210 -15.26 5.06 -8.26
CA LEU A 210 -14.21 4.13 -8.63
C LEU A 210 -14.57 2.74 -8.11
N HIS A 211 -14.92 1.84 -9.02
CA HIS A 211 -15.03 0.40 -8.72
C HIS A 211 -13.74 -0.33 -9.08
N GLU A 212 -13.66 -1.61 -8.73
CA GLU A 212 -12.46 -2.45 -8.90
C GLU A 212 -11.86 -2.37 -10.31
N ILE A 213 -12.66 -2.61 -11.35
CA ILE A 213 -12.19 -2.62 -12.74
C ILE A 213 -11.61 -1.25 -13.11
N ALA A 214 -12.31 -0.16 -12.77
CA ALA A 214 -11.86 1.19 -13.07
C ALA A 214 -10.60 1.58 -12.29
N TYR A 215 -10.46 1.13 -11.04
CA TYR A 215 -9.25 1.32 -10.24
C TYR A 215 -8.05 0.61 -10.88
N VAL A 216 -8.21 -0.67 -11.20
CA VAL A 216 -7.14 -1.50 -11.78
C VAL A 216 -6.72 -0.95 -13.15
N ALA A 217 -7.69 -0.61 -14.01
CA ALA A 217 -7.42 -0.01 -15.32
C ALA A 217 -6.66 1.32 -15.22
N ASN A 218 -6.82 2.07 -14.13
CA ASN A 218 -6.17 3.37 -13.92
C ASN A 218 -4.96 3.32 -12.98
N ALA A 219 -4.58 2.16 -12.46
CA ALA A 219 -3.46 2.05 -11.52
C ALA A 219 -2.15 2.67 -12.06
N THR A 220 -1.83 2.36 -13.31
CA THR A 220 -0.68 2.96 -14.01
C THR A 220 -0.86 4.45 -14.28
N ASN A 221 -2.09 4.91 -14.57
CA ASN A 221 -2.37 6.34 -14.75
C ASN A 221 -2.17 7.12 -13.45
N PHE A 222 -2.56 6.56 -12.30
CA PHE A 222 -2.30 7.17 -10.99
C PHE A 222 -0.79 7.34 -10.75
N ARG A 223 0.00 6.28 -10.97
CA ARG A 223 1.47 6.32 -10.82
C ARG A 223 2.08 7.36 -11.75
N ARG A 224 1.69 7.35 -13.03
CA ARG A 224 2.19 8.30 -14.03
C ARG A 224 1.86 9.74 -13.67
N ALA A 225 0.62 10.04 -13.28
CA ALA A 225 0.21 11.38 -12.92
C ALA A 225 0.95 11.89 -11.67
N LEU A 226 1.12 11.02 -10.67
CA LEU A 226 1.88 11.32 -9.45
C LEU A 226 3.34 11.67 -9.78
N LEU A 227 4.03 10.81 -10.53
CA LEU A 227 5.44 10.98 -10.89
C LEU A 227 5.66 12.20 -11.78
N ASN A 228 4.81 12.41 -12.79
CA ASN A 228 4.95 13.56 -13.69
C ASN A 228 4.75 14.90 -12.99
N ARG A 229 3.88 14.97 -11.97
CA ARG A 229 3.56 16.23 -11.29
C ARG A 229 4.48 16.52 -10.11
N PHE A 230 4.90 15.48 -9.38
CA PHE A 230 5.59 15.63 -8.10
C PHE A 230 6.96 14.96 -8.07
N GLY A 231 7.31 14.18 -9.08
CA GLY A 231 8.61 13.54 -9.21
C GLY A 231 9.72 14.54 -9.52
N LYS A 232 10.94 14.06 -9.33
CA LYS A 232 12.17 14.78 -9.65
C LYS A 232 13.01 13.88 -10.55
N ASP A 233 13.06 14.18 -11.85
CA ASP A 233 13.70 13.33 -12.87
C ASP A 233 15.22 13.25 -12.69
N ASP A 234 15.83 14.29 -12.13
CA ASP A 234 17.27 14.44 -11.90
C ASP A 234 17.68 14.06 -10.46
N ILE A 235 16.85 13.31 -9.72
CA ILE A 235 17.18 12.93 -8.35
C ILE A 235 18.33 11.92 -8.31
N ASP A 236 19.45 12.31 -7.69
CA ASP A 236 20.49 11.37 -7.29
C ASP A 236 20.13 10.77 -5.92
N ILE A 237 19.51 9.59 -5.96
CA ILE A 237 19.07 8.94 -4.73
C ILE A 237 20.23 8.46 -3.85
N ASP A 238 21.41 8.21 -4.42
CA ASP A 238 22.57 7.83 -3.63
C ASP A 238 23.10 9.02 -2.82
N GLU A 239 23.15 10.20 -3.45
CA GLU A 239 23.49 11.45 -2.78
C GLU A 239 22.49 11.81 -1.67
N GLU A 240 21.18 11.64 -1.93
CA GLU A 240 20.14 11.88 -0.93
C GLU A 240 20.24 10.91 0.27
N ILE A 241 20.54 9.63 0.03
CA ILE A 241 20.78 8.64 1.11
C ILE A 241 22.02 9.01 1.93
N GLU A 242 23.02 9.64 1.33
CA GLU A 242 24.22 10.07 2.03
C GLU A 242 23.97 11.32 2.88
N LYS A 243 23.27 12.31 2.32
CA LYS A 243 23.11 13.65 2.90
C LYS A 243 21.93 13.81 3.85
N ASP A 244 20.80 13.16 3.58
CA ASP A 244 19.59 13.30 4.39
C ASP A 244 19.43 12.12 5.37
N PRO A 245 19.53 12.36 6.70
CA PRO A 245 19.40 11.30 7.69
C PRO A 245 18.05 10.58 7.65
N ASP A 246 16.96 11.29 7.32
CA ASP A 246 15.61 10.72 7.23
C ASP A 246 15.47 9.73 6.08
N THR A 247 16.00 10.10 4.92
CA THR A 247 16.09 9.27 3.72
C THR A 247 16.97 8.05 3.97
N LYS A 248 18.12 8.24 4.62
CA LYS A 248 19.00 7.14 5.03
C LYS A 248 18.31 6.15 5.97
N MET A 249 17.61 6.63 7.00
CA MET A 249 16.87 5.76 7.93
C MET A 249 15.76 4.98 7.21
N THR A 250 15.04 5.66 6.30
CA THR A 250 13.99 5.02 5.48
C THR A 250 14.58 3.95 4.57
N TYR A 251 15.70 4.23 3.88
CA TYR A 251 16.43 3.28 3.05
C TYR A 251 16.86 2.03 3.82
N LEU A 252 17.45 2.21 5.00
CA LEU A 252 17.87 1.10 5.86
C LEU A 252 16.67 0.26 6.34
N GLY A 253 15.54 0.91 6.62
CA GLY A 253 14.27 0.25 6.90
C GLY A 253 13.80 -0.61 5.73
N TYR A 254 13.71 -0.04 4.52
CA TYR A 254 13.31 -0.75 3.32
C TYR A 254 14.18 -1.98 3.07
N ARG A 255 15.50 -1.86 3.13
CA ARG A 255 16.41 -3.01 2.96
C ARG A 255 16.08 -4.17 3.89
N ARG A 256 15.83 -3.89 5.17
CA ARG A 256 15.54 -4.93 6.17
C ARG A 256 14.23 -5.66 5.87
N PHE A 257 13.16 -4.92 5.56
CA PHE A 257 11.84 -5.54 5.36
C PHE A 257 11.75 -6.25 3.99
N LEU A 258 12.27 -5.62 2.93
CA LEU A 258 12.24 -6.16 1.56
C LEU A 258 12.97 -7.50 1.44
N GLU A 259 14.10 -7.67 2.15
CA GLU A 259 14.82 -8.95 2.16
C GLU A 259 13.93 -10.12 2.62
N SER A 260 13.00 -9.88 3.55
CA SER A 260 12.05 -10.89 4.02
C SER A 260 10.79 -10.99 3.15
N ASP A 261 10.30 -9.87 2.61
CA ASP A 261 9.05 -9.81 1.84
C ASP A 261 9.20 -10.50 0.49
N LEU A 262 10.34 -10.30 -0.17
CA LEU A 262 10.58 -10.77 -1.53
C LEU A 262 11.12 -12.20 -1.58
N LYS A 263 11.47 -12.80 -0.44
CA LYS A 263 12.18 -14.08 -0.36
C LYS A 263 11.45 -15.22 -1.08
N HIS A 264 10.12 -15.21 -1.04
CA HIS A 264 9.30 -16.25 -1.68
C HIS A 264 8.87 -15.91 -3.11
N ILE A 265 8.96 -14.63 -3.50
CA ILE A 265 8.68 -14.17 -4.86
C ILE A 265 9.91 -14.35 -5.75
N PHE A 266 11.07 -13.96 -5.23
CA PHE A 266 12.37 -14.01 -5.91
C PHE A 266 13.33 -14.90 -5.12
N PRO A 267 13.08 -16.22 -5.04
CA PRO A 267 13.88 -17.12 -4.22
C PRO A 267 15.36 -17.11 -4.63
N VAL A 268 16.21 -17.26 -3.63
CA VAL A 268 17.63 -17.60 -3.80
C VAL A 268 17.70 -19.06 -4.26
N GLY A 269 18.53 -19.35 -5.26
CA GLY A 269 18.52 -20.62 -6.00
C GLY A 269 18.28 -20.37 -7.49
N ASN A 270 18.36 -21.44 -8.29
CA ASN A 270 18.14 -21.39 -9.75
C ASN A 270 18.93 -20.26 -10.45
N GLY A 271 20.22 -20.12 -10.11
CA GLY A 271 21.11 -19.09 -10.67
C GLY A 271 21.14 -17.75 -9.93
N ARG A 272 20.26 -17.49 -8.96
CA ARG A 272 20.33 -16.30 -8.10
C ARG A 272 21.09 -16.60 -6.81
N THR A 273 22.22 -15.93 -6.59
CA THR A 273 22.98 -16.02 -5.34
C THR A 273 22.39 -15.12 -4.25
N ALA A 274 22.71 -15.39 -2.99
CA ALA A 274 22.30 -14.53 -1.87
C ALA A 274 22.84 -13.09 -1.99
N ASN A 275 24.04 -12.92 -2.57
CA ASN A 275 24.63 -11.61 -2.79
C ASN A 275 23.93 -10.85 -3.93
N ALA A 276 23.58 -11.55 -5.02
CA ALA A 276 22.77 -10.97 -6.10
C ALA A 276 21.40 -10.54 -5.56
N TYR A 277 20.73 -11.38 -4.77
CA TYR A 277 19.46 -11.04 -4.13
C TYR A 277 19.55 -9.77 -3.27
N ARG A 278 20.53 -9.68 -2.36
CA ARG A 278 20.71 -8.47 -1.54
C ARG A 278 21.01 -7.22 -2.35
N ARG A 279 21.70 -7.36 -3.50
CA ARG A 279 21.95 -6.25 -4.43
C ARG A 279 20.66 -5.79 -5.08
N ASP A 280 19.85 -6.72 -5.57
CA ASP A 280 18.59 -6.41 -6.24
C ASP A 280 17.58 -5.80 -5.25
N VAL A 281 17.56 -6.25 -3.99
CA VAL A 281 16.79 -5.62 -2.90
C VAL A 281 17.24 -4.17 -2.65
N ARG A 282 18.54 -3.88 -2.68
CA ARG A 282 19.04 -2.49 -2.55
C ARG A 282 18.59 -1.62 -3.72
N TYR A 283 18.63 -2.15 -4.93
CA TYR A 283 18.12 -1.46 -6.11
C TYR A 283 16.64 -1.12 -5.94
N LEU A 284 15.82 -2.09 -5.52
CA LEU A 284 14.40 -1.88 -5.31
C LEU A 284 14.11 -0.86 -4.20
N ALA A 285 14.86 -0.91 -3.09
CA ALA A 285 14.74 0.07 -2.01
C ALA A 285 14.99 1.49 -2.51
N LYS A 286 15.94 1.70 -3.43
CA LYS A 286 16.17 3.00 -4.08
C LYS A 286 15.00 3.42 -4.96
N GLN A 287 14.45 2.51 -5.77
CA GLN A 287 13.26 2.79 -6.58
C GLN A 287 12.05 3.18 -5.72
N MET A 288 11.87 2.55 -4.57
CA MET A 288 10.84 2.95 -3.61
C MET A 288 11.07 4.37 -3.08
N LEU A 289 12.30 4.75 -2.74
CA LEU A 289 12.58 6.11 -2.28
C LEU A 289 12.27 7.15 -3.37
N ILE A 290 12.67 6.91 -4.62
CA ILE A 290 12.38 7.83 -5.75
C ILE A 290 10.87 8.08 -5.86
N ARG A 291 10.05 7.02 -5.83
CA ARG A 291 8.58 7.17 -5.81
C ARG A 291 8.08 7.83 -4.52
N GLY A 292 8.75 7.57 -3.40
CA GLY A 292 8.48 8.17 -2.10
C GLY A 292 8.70 9.69 -2.07
N TYR A 293 9.67 10.22 -2.82
CA TYR A 293 9.84 11.68 -2.99
C TYR A 293 8.60 12.30 -3.65
N ALA A 294 8.18 11.74 -4.78
CA ALA A 294 6.99 12.21 -5.49
C ALA A 294 5.75 12.13 -4.60
N PHE A 295 5.59 11.01 -3.89
CA PHE A 295 4.46 10.82 -2.99
C PHE A 295 4.49 11.79 -1.79
N ALA A 296 5.65 12.01 -1.17
CA ALA A 296 5.79 12.96 -0.07
C ALA A 296 5.42 14.38 -0.50
N ALA A 297 5.87 14.81 -1.69
CA ALA A 297 5.52 16.09 -2.29
C ALA A 297 4.01 16.19 -2.60
N ALA A 298 3.40 15.14 -3.15
CA ALA A 298 1.96 15.08 -3.40
C ALA A 298 1.15 15.22 -2.11
N VAL A 299 1.55 14.52 -1.04
CA VAL A 299 0.87 14.65 0.27
C VAL A 299 1.05 16.06 0.83
N LYS A 300 2.24 16.66 0.73
CA LYS A 300 2.47 18.04 1.17
C LYS A 300 1.58 19.03 0.41
N HIS A 301 1.36 18.78 -0.89
CA HIS A 301 0.49 19.60 -1.72
C HIS A 301 -1.00 19.42 -1.38
N GLY A 302 -1.47 18.18 -1.18
CA GLY A 302 -2.87 17.89 -0.86
C GLY A 302 -3.26 18.20 0.58
N PHE A 303 -2.30 18.15 1.51
CA PHE A 303 -2.52 18.32 2.96
C PHE A 303 -1.56 19.35 3.58
N PRO A 304 -1.52 20.61 3.08
CA PRO A 304 -0.45 21.57 3.39
C PRO A 304 -0.45 22.04 4.85
N ASN A 305 -1.61 21.99 5.51
CA ASN A 305 -1.77 22.45 6.90
C ASN A 305 -1.82 21.30 7.92
N HIS A 306 -1.84 20.05 7.46
CA HIS A 306 -1.98 18.91 8.38
C HIS A 306 -0.68 18.65 9.14
N LEU A 307 -0.81 18.22 10.39
CA LEU A 307 0.32 17.67 11.13
C LEU A 307 0.74 16.33 10.48
N ARG A 308 2.00 16.24 10.05
CA ARG A 308 2.51 15.09 9.31
C ARG A 308 2.93 13.96 10.25
N LEU A 309 2.21 12.86 10.18
CA LEU A 309 2.56 11.60 10.82
C LEU A 309 3.32 10.69 9.82
N SER A 310 4.00 9.68 10.35
CA SER A 310 4.83 8.74 9.58
C SER A 310 4.88 7.37 10.25
N ILE A 311 5.02 6.30 9.47
CA ILE A 311 5.34 4.95 9.97
C ILE A 311 6.85 4.63 9.91
N HIS A 312 7.63 5.50 9.26
CA HIS A 312 9.09 5.39 9.17
C HIS A 312 9.75 6.20 10.28
N GLN A 313 10.89 5.70 10.76
CA GLN A 313 11.78 6.42 11.65
C GLN A 313 12.18 7.77 11.05
N SER A 314 12.33 8.78 11.92
CA SER A 314 12.71 10.14 11.55
C SER A 314 13.66 10.76 12.57
N THR A 315 14.32 11.85 12.18
CA THR A 315 15.00 12.83 13.04
C THR A 315 14.00 13.59 13.92
N GLY A 316 12.70 13.51 13.61
CA GLY A 316 11.65 14.20 14.34
C GLY A 316 11.45 15.65 13.90
N GLU A 317 12.13 16.10 12.84
CA GLU A 317 12.10 17.51 12.45
C GLU A 317 10.84 17.90 11.66
N TYR A 318 10.36 17.02 10.78
CA TYR A 318 9.26 17.34 9.84
C TYR A 318 8.06 16.39 9.94
N LYS A 319 8.23 15.24 10.58
CA LYS A 319 7.20 14.21 10.71
C LYS A 319 7.31 13.49 12.05
N ILE A 320 6.17 13.12 12.61
CA ILE A 320 6.11 12.35 13.86
C ILE A 320 6.00 10.87 13.50
N SER A 321 6.99 10.08 13.91
CA SER A 321 6.98 8.64 13.69
C SER A 321 6.01 7.98 14.68
N MET A 322 5.04 7.21 14.21
CA MET A 322 3.98 6.60 15.02
C MET A 322 4.21 5.11 15.23
N ALA A 323 3.92 4.62 16.44
CA ALA A 323 3.81 3.20 16.73
C ALA A 323 2.35 2.76 16.55
N LEU A 324 2.03 2.17 15.40
CA LEU A 324 0.68 1.71 15.09
C LEU A 324 0.25 0.49 15.91
N LEU A 325 1.20 -0.34 16.32
CA LEU A 325 0.97 -1.43 17.26
C LEU A 325 1.70 -1.12 18.56
N ASN A 326 1.03 -1.36 19.70
CA ASN A 326 1.66 -1.27 21.01
C ASN A 326 2.54 -2.50 21.24
N THR A 327 3.74 -2.50 20.64
CA THR A 327 4.61 -3.67 20.59
C THR A 327 6.05 -3.34 20.96
N LYS A 328 6.65 -4.26 21.72
CA LYS A 328 8.09 -4.23 22.04
C LYS A 328 8.95 -4.87 20.94
N THR A 329 8.35 -5.53 19.96
CA THR A 329 9.06 -6.21 18.85
C THR A 329 9.47 -5.25 17.75
N GLY A 330 10.20 -5.70 16.72
CA GLY A 330 10.50 -4.89 15.53
C GLY A 330 9.32 -4.62 14.59
N PHE A 331 8.17 -5.27 14.79
CA PHE A 331 7.06 -5.30 13.83
C PHE A 331 5.97 -4.28 14.16
N THR A 332 6.21 -3.01 13.87
CA THR A 332 5.27 -1.91 14.19
C THR A 332 4.15 -1.67 13.21
N THR A 333 4.25 -2.20 11.99
CA THR A 333 3.28 -1.93 10.92
C THR A 333 2.42 -3.17 10.70
N PRO A 334 1.07 -3.05 10.77
CA PRO A 334 0.18 -4.20 10.81
C PRO A 334 0.18 -5.04 9.52
N TRP A 335 0.57 -4.44 8.40
CA TRP A 335 0.65 -5.13 7.12
C TRP A 335 1.89 -6.02 6.94
N HIS A 336 2.83 -6.02 7.90
CA HIS A 336 4.04 -6.84 7.85
C HIS A 336 4.08 -7.95 8.91
N CYS A 337 3.02 -8.13 9.70
CA CYS A 337 2.97 -9.09 10.80
C CYS A 337 1.54 -9.57 11.07
N CYS A 338 1.43 -10.46 12.06
CA CYS A 338 0.21 -10.80 12.76
C CYS A 338 0.32 -10.32 14.21
N VAL A 339 -0.79 -10.38 14.93
CA VAL A 339 -0.84 -10.11 16.37
C VAL A 339 -1.26 -11.35 17.15
N ALA A 340 -0.83 -11.43 18.41
CA ALA A 340 -1.25 -12.46 19.34
C ALA A 340 -1.76 -11.87 20.66
N LEU A 341 -2.85 -12.41 21.18
CA LEU A 341 -3.36 -12.13 22.52
C LEU A 341 -2.75 -13.13 23.50
N THR A 342 -1.94 -12.64 24.44
CA THR A 342 -1.32 -13.47 25.48
C THR A 342 -2.34 -13.87 26.55
N ALA A 343 -1.99 -14.87 27.35
CA ALA A 343 -2.78 -15.29 28.51
C ALA A 343 -2.96 -14.17 29.55
N THR A 344 -2.06 -13.19 29.59
CA THR A 344 -2.14 -11.99 30.44
C THR A 344 -3.07 -10.91 29.88
N GLY A 345 -3.61 -11.09 28.68
CA GLY A 345 -4.44 -10.11 27.98
C GLY A 345 -3.65 -9.03 27.23
N GLU A 346 -2.33 -9.18 27.09
CA GLU A 346 -1.50 -8.25 26.32
C GLU A 346 -1.46 -8.63 24.84
N TRP A 347 -1.44 -7.62 23.98
CA TRP A 347 -1.23 -7.82 22.54
C TRP A 347 0.26 -7.78 22.21
N THR A 348 0.73 -8.80 21.49
CA THR A 348 2.06 -8.85 20.90
C THR A 348 1.97 -8.85 19.38
N SER A 349 3.08 -8.59 18.69
CA SER A 349 3.13 -8.64 17.22
C SER A 349 4.37 -9.36 16.72
N ALA A 350 4.22 -10.27 15.77
CA ALA A 350 5.34 -10.98 15.14
C ALA A 350 4.91 -11.51 13.76
N PRO A 351 5.83 -11.92 12.89
CA PRO A 351 5.49 -12.68 11.69
C PRO A 351 4.66 -13.90 12.07
N LYS A 352 3.65 -14.23 11.26
CA LYS A 352 2.83 -15.43 11.41
C LYS A 352 3.66 -16.69 11.75
N GLY A 353 4.78 -16.88 11.07
CA GLY A 353 5.66 -18.02 11.24
C GLY A 353 6.39 -18.09 12.58
N GLU A 354 6.48 -17.00 13.35
CA GLU A 354 6.99 -17.06 14.73
C GLU A 354 5.95 -17.65 15.68
N TYR A 355 4.70 -17.21 15.60
CA TYR A 355 3.62 -17.78 16.42
C TYR A 355 3.33 -19.24 16.09
N LEU A 356 3.44 -19.64 14.81
CA LEU A 356 3.28 -21.03 14.41
C LEU A 356 4.33 -22.00 14.98
N LYS A 357 5.47 -21.50 15.49
CA LYS A 357 6.48 -22.34 16.16
C LYS A 357 6.12 -22.63 17.62
N ASP A 358 5.24 -21.82 18.20
CA ASP A 358 4.84 -21.93 19.59
C ASP A 358 3.58 -22.80 19.70
N PRO A 359 3.65 -23.99 20.32
CA PRO A 359 2.51 -24.88 20.45
C PRO A 359 1.40 -24.35 21.36
N SER A 360 1.68 -23.29 22.15
CA SER A 360 0.67 -22.63 22.97
C SER A 360 -0.19 -21.64 22.18
N MET A 361 0.16 -21.32 20.94
CA MET A 361 -0.52 -20.31 20.12
C MET A 361 -1.53 -20.95 19.17
N GLU A 362 -2.81 -20.59 19.32
CA GLU A 362 -3.90 -21.01 18.44
C GLU A 362 -4.35 -19.88 17.51
N ILE A 363 -4.76 -20.22 16.28
CA ILE A 363 -5.29 -19.24 15.33
C ILE A 363 -6.79 -19.04 15.57
N ILE A 364 -7.16 -17.82 15.97
CA ILE A 364 -8.55 -17.42 16.08
C ILE A 364 -9.08 -16.95 14.73
N HIS A 365 -10.26 -17.44 14.38
CA HIS A 365 -10.96 -17.08 13.15
C HIS A 365 -12.08 -16.09 13.44
N GLU A 366 -12.16 -15.03 12.67
CA GLU A 366 -13.26 -14.07 12.68
C GLU A 366 -13.87 -14.01 11.28
N ASN A 367 -15.20 -14.08 11.18
CA ASN A 367 -15.93 -14.09 9.91
C ASN A 367 -15.40 -15.15 8.93
N GLY A 368 -15.10 -16.35 9.45
CA GLY A 368 -14.62 -17.49 8.66
C GLY A 368 -13.17 -17.36 8.13
N ARG A 369 -12.39 -16.39 8.60
CA ARG A 369 -11.00 -16.15 8.17
C ARG A 369 -10.05 -16.06 9.37
N PRO A 370 -8.79 -16.50 9.24
CA PRO A 370 -7.80 -16.33 10.30
C PRO A 370 -7.58 -14.84 10.59
N SER A 371 -7.63 -14.45 11.86
CA SER A 371 -7.58 -13.05 12.29
C SER A 371 -6.36 -12.74 13.18
N TYR A 372 -6.14 -13.54 14.21
CA TYR A 372 -5.02 -13.36 15.16
C TYR A 372 -4.67 -14.68 15.85
N PHE A 373 -3.58 -14.66 16.63
CA PHE A 373 -3.20 -15.78 17.49
C PHE A 373 -3.66 -15.57 18.93
N GLN A 374 -3.99 -16.62 19.66
CA GLN A 374 -4.30 -16.55 21.07
C GLN A 374 -3.52 -17.62 21.82
N GLU A 375 -2.89 -17.21 22.93
CA GLU A 375 -2.20 -18.13 23.82
C GLU A 375 -3.21 -18.94 24.63
N ILE A 376 -3.12 -20.27 24.54
CA ILE A 376 -3.92 -21.20 25.34
C ILE A 376 -3.16 -21.50 26.62
N VAL A 377 -3.77 -21.23 27.77
CA VAL A 377 -3.27 -21.73 29.05
C VAL A 377 -3.62 -23.21 29.15
N GLY A 378 -2.61 -24.08 29.10
CA GLY A 378 -2.82 -25.50 29.39
C GLY A 378 -3.42 -25.67 30.78
N SER A 379 -4.61 -26.25 30.87
CA SER A 379 -5.16 -26.76 32.12
C SER A 379 -4.26 -27.91 32.59
N ASN A 380 -3.22 -27.58 33.36
CA ASN A 380 -2.56 -28.56 34.22
C ASN A 380 -3.52 -28.89 35.36
N GLU A 381 -4.57 -29.66 35.08
CA GLU A 381 -5.14 -30.52 36.11
C GLU A 381 -4.07 -31.57 36.43
N PRO A 382 -3.66 -31.74 37.70
CA PRO A 382 -2.78 -32.81 38.06
C PRO A 382 -3.53 -34.12 37.84
N LYS A 383 -3.18 -34.85 36.77
CA LYS A 383 -3.55 -36.26 36.65
C LYS A 383 -2.97 -36.97 37.86
N GLN A 384 -3.82 -37.21 38.86
CA GLN A 384 -3.54 -38.17 39.92
C GLN A 384 -3.22 -39.50 39.23
N LYS A 385 -1.95 -39.90 39.30
CA LYS A 385 -1.54 -41.27 39.04
C LYS A 385 -2.27 -42.14 40.06
N ALA A 386 -3.30 -42.85 39.63
CA ALA A 386 -3.73 -44.05 40.33
C ALA A 386 -2.69 -45.13 40.06
N GLU A 387 -1.88 -45.41 41.06
CA GLU A 387 -1.14 -46.65 41.19
C GLU A 387 -2.15 -47.81 41.25
N SER A 388 -1.96 -48.85 40.43
CA SER A 388 -2.36 -50.19 40.83
C SER A 388 -1.35 -51.19 40.28
N GLU A 389 -0.92 -52.04 41.20
CA GLU A 389 0.22 -52.92 41.13
C GLU A 389 -0.01 -54.14 40.23
N SER A 390 1.11 -54.66 39.75
CA SER A 390 1.35 -55.92 39.06
C SER A 390 0.78 -57.16 39.74
N ARG A 391 0.20 -58.08 38.95
CA ARG A 391 0.34 -59.53 39.14
C ARG A 391 0.47 -60.26 37.79
N GLU A 392 1.58 -60.96 37.63
CA GLU A 392 1.87 -61.89 36.54
C GLU A 392 1.07 -63.20 36.70
N ALA A 393 0.62 -63.77 35.58
CA ALA A 393 0.51 -65.22 35.39
C ALA A 393 0.45 -65.56 33.88
N ASN A 394 1.39 -66.42 33.45
CA ASN A 394 1.49 -67.02 32.12
C ASN A 394 0.25 -67.82 31.70
N SER A 395 -0.15 -67.75 30.43
CA SER A 395 -0.36 -68.93 29.56
C SER A 395 -0.58 -68.53 28.10
N SER A 396 -0.32 -69.51 27.24
CA SER A 396 0.06 -69.49 25.83
C SER A 396 -1.08 -69.36 24.80
N ASP A 397 -0.69 -68.82 23.63
CA ASP A 397 -1.15 -69.07 22.26
C ASP A 397 -2.65 -69.17 21.92
N SER A 398 -3.15 -68.22 21.12
CA SER A 398 -3.33 -68.43 19.66
C SER A 398 -4.02 -67.24 18.96
N GLN A 399 -3.38 -66.78 17.88
CA GLN A 399 -3.92 -66.21 16.63
C GLN A 399 -5.13 -65.25 16.66
N SER A 400 -4.88 -63.99 16.34
CA SER A 400 -5.57 -63.32 15.21
C SER A 400 -4.82 -62.07 14.78
N THR A 401 -4.51 -62.02 13.48
CA THR A 401 -3.83 -60.94 12.78
C THR A 401 -4.87 -59.96 12.22
N SER A 402 -4.80 -58.67 12.59
CA SER A 402 -5.31 -57.59 11.72
C SER A 402 -4.54 -56.30 11.94
N SER A 403 -4.03 -55.80 10.83
CA SER A 403 -3.03 -54.76 10.64
C SER A 403 -3.53 -53.33 10.81
N LEU A 404 -2.60 -52.50 11.29
CA LEU A 404 -2.62 -51.03 11.40
C LEU A 404 -3.02 -50.35 10.08
N THR A 405 -3.87 -49.32 10.18
CA THR A 405 -4.17 -48.39 9.08
C THR A 405 -3.41 -47.09 9.32
N GLU A 406 -2.46 -46.81 8.43
CA GLU A 406 -1.65 -45.59 8.37
C GLU A 406 -2.30 -44.65 7.33
N LEU A 407 -2.70 -43.44 7.74
CA LEU A 407 -3.29 -42.42 6.86
C LEU A 407 -2.17 -41.62 6.16
N GLN A 408 -1.97 -41.89 4.87
CA GLN A 408 -1.02 -41.20 3.98
C GLN A 408 -1.60 -39.89 3.38
N ARG A 409 -0.71 -38.91 3.16
CA ARG A 409 -0.91 -37.61 2.50
C ARG A 409 -1.18 -37.76 0.98
N PRO A 410 -1.86 -36.81 0.31
CA PRO A 410 -2.14 -36.89 -1.12
C PRO A 410 -0.91 -36.51 -1.96
N VAL A 411 -0.55 -37.38 -2.90
CA VAL A 411 0.47 -37.15 -3.94
C VAL A 411 -0.25 -36.77 -5.24
N SER A 412 0.16 -35.67 -5.86
CA SER A 412 -0.30 -35.25 -7.19
C SER A 412 0.23 -36.21 -8.26
N SER A 413 -0.66 -36.88 -8.99
CA SER A 413 -0.29 -37.76 -10.11
C SER A 413 0.09 -36.95 -11.36
N PRO A 414 1.09 -37.39 -12.17
CA PRO A 414 1.37 -36.79 -13.47
C PRO A 414 0.30 -37.14 -14.52
N LEU A 415 0.10 -36.24 -15.49
CA LEU A 415 -0.79 -36.44 -16.64
C LEU A 415 -0.47 -37.75 -17.39
N THR A 416 -1.50 -38.50 -17.75
CA THR A 416 -1.38 -39.77 -18.46
C THR A 416 -1.08 -39.53 -19.95
N GLU A 417 -0.56 -40.55 -20.64
CA GLU A 417 -0.23 -40.44 -22.07
C GLU A 417 -1.46 -40.16 -22.94
N ALA A 418 -2.62 -40.67 -22.53
CA ALA A 418 -3.91 -40.38 -23.15
C ALA A 418 -4.34 -38.90 -23.00
N ASP A 419 -3.95 -38.24 -21.91
CA ASP A 419 -4.21 -36.81 -21.71
C ASP A 419 -3.30 -35.94 -22.59
N ARG A 420 -2.09 -36.41 -22.89
CA ARG A 420 -1.14 -35.73 -23.79
C ARG A 420 -1.57 -35.84 -25.26
N GLU A 421 -2.06 -37.01 -25.68
CA GLU A 421 -2.60 -37.20 -27.04
C GLU A 421 -3.83 -36.32 -27.28
N ARG A 422 -4.76 -36.24 -26.32
CA ARG A 422 -5.94 -35.36 -26.43
C ARG A 422 -5.58 -33.88 -26.53
N LEU A 423 -4.53 -33.44 -25.83
CA LEU A 423 -4.03 -32.07 -25.91
C LEU A 423 -3.32 -31.80 -27.25
N ALA A 424 -2.66 -32.80 -27.85
CA ALA A 424 -2.06 -32.68 -29.17
C ALA A 424 -3.11 -32.63 -30.29
N GLU A 425 -4.17 -33.44 -30.22
CA GLU A 425 -5.28 -33.40 -31.16
C GLU A 425 -6.02 -32.04 -31.11
N LEU A 426 -6.25 -31.49 -29.92
CA LEU A 426 -6.84 -30.16 -29.76
C LEU A 426 -5.94 -29.05 -30.33
N ALA A 427 -4.62 -29.17 -30.21
CA ALA A 427 -3.67 -28.21 -30.78
C ALA A 427 -3.65 -28.25 -32.32
N GLU A 428 -3.70 -29.45 -32.93
CA GLU A 428 -3.81 -29.61 -34.38
C GLU A 428 -5.14 -29.07 -34.94
N LEU A 429 -6.23 -29.21 -34.18
CA LEU A 429 -7.55 -28.71 -34.59
C LEU A 429 -7.61 -27.17 -34.58
N VAL A 430 -6.89 -26.53 -33.66
CA VAL A 430 -6.74 -25.06 -33.60
C VAL A 430 -5.84 -24.53 -34.71
N ILE A 431 -4.80 -25.28 -35.09
CA ILE A 431 -3.88 -24.91 -36.17
C ILE A 431 -4.52 -25.09 -37.55
N SER A 432 -5.26 -26.18 -37.76
CA SER A 432 -5.93 -26.48 -39.04
C SER A 432 -7.15 -25.60 -39.32
N ALA A 433 -7.84 -25.10 -38.28
CA ALA A 433 -8.92 -24.12 -38.43
C ALA A 433 -8.43 -22.72 -38.89
N SER A 434 -7.12 -22.44 -38.78
CA SER A 434 -6.53 -21.14 -39.16
C SER A 434 -6.09 -21.04 -40.62
N PHE A 435 -6.25 -22.10 -41.43
CA PHE A 435 -5.91 -22.11 -42.85
C PHE A 435 -7.01 -22.77 -43.68
N LYS A 436 -8.10 -22.03 -43.93
CA LYS A 436 -8.96 -22.20 -45.12
C LYS A 436 -9.89 -21.00 -45.23
N ARG A 437 -9.60 -20.11 -46.18
CA ARG A 437 -10.65 -19.28 -46.79
C ARG A 437 -10.31 -19.10 -48.26
N ASN A 438 -11.17 -19.67 -49.09
CA ASN A 438 -11.18 -19.51 -50.54
C ASN A 438 -11.41 -18.05 -50.90
N ASP A 439 -10.65 -17.57 -51.88
CA ASP A 439 -10.92 -16.36 -52.64
C ASP A 439 -12.20 -16.56 -53.46
N ASP A 440 -13.11 -15.58 -53.40
CA ASP A 440 -13.96 -15.25 -54.54
C ASP A 440 -14.27 -13.75 -54.54
N HIS A 441 -14.06 -13.15 -55.71
CA HIS A 441 -14.22 -11.75 -56.03
C HIS A 441 -15.68 -11.29 -56.06
N MET A 442 -15.99 -10.10 -55.53
CA MET A 442 -16.91 -9.17 -56.21
C MET A 442 -16.65 -7.71 -55.81
N LYS A 443 -16.55 -6.84 -56.82
CA LYS A 443 -16.43 -5.38 -56.73
C LYS A 443 -17.81 -4.71 -56.58
N SER A 444 -17.85 -3.56 -55.90
CA SER A 444 -18.35 -2.25 -56.39
C SER A 444 -19.09 -1.41 -55.33
N ASP A 445 -18.56 -0.19 -55.15
CA ASP A 445 -19.21 1.13 -55.13
C ASP A 445 -20.33 1.56 -54.14
N LEU A 446 -19.97 2.68 -53.48
CA LEU A 446 -20.73 3.91 -53.21
C LEU A 446 -21.58 4.10 -51.94
N SER A 447 -21.19 5.17 -51.23
CA SER A 447 -22.00 6.21 -50.56
C SER A 447 -22.57 5.97 -49.16
N GLY A 448 -22.05 6.77 -48.21
CA GLY A 448 -22.84 7.68 -47.37
C GLY A 448 -23.61 7.16 -46.15
N VAL A 449 -23.37 7.87 -45.04
CA VAL A 449 -24.26 8.12 -43.87
C VAL A 449 -24.05 7.26 -42.62
N ASP A 450 -23.69 7.98 -41.54
CA ASP A 450 -23.84 7.69 -40.11
C ASP A 450 -24.63 6.42 -39.75
N LYS A 451 -23.95 5.47 -39.11
CA LYS A 451 -24.58 4.56 -38.14
C LYS A 451 -23.63 4.24 -36.99
N ALA A 452 -24.25 4.23 -35.81
CA ALA A 452 -23.76 3.78 -34.51
C ALA A 452 -22.67 2.70 -34.57
N LEU A 453 -21.69 2.84 -33.68
CA LEU A 453 -20.79 1.76 -33.28
C LEU A 453 -21.59 0.70 -32.50
N ASP A 454 -22.45 -0.03 -33.21
CA ASP A 454 -22.89 -1.35 -32.80
C ASP A 454 -21.74 -2.31 -33.12
N CYS A 455 -20.88 -2.51 -32.13
CA CYS A 455 -19.84 -3.53 -32.21
C CYS A 455 -20.49 -4.90 -32.08
N ASN A 456 -20.79 -5.52 -33.22
CA ASN A 456 -21.17 -6.91 -33.30
C ASN A 456 -20.00 -7.78 -32.77
N GLU A 457 -20.30 -8.59 -31.76
CA GLU A 457 -19.37 -9.12 -30.76
C GLU A 457 -18.43 -10.25 -31.24
N ASN A 458 -18.13 -10.37 -32.54
CA ASN A 458 -17.37 -11.53 -33.06
C ASN A 458 -16.27 -11.25 -34.09
N GLU A 459 -15.87 -10.00 -34.35
CA GLU A 459 -14.70 -9.73 -35.20
C GLU A 459 -13.82 -8.58 -34.67
N LEU A 460 -13.26 -8.74 -33.47
CA LEU A 460 -11.94 -8.12 -33.21
C LEU A 460 -10.91 -8.91 -34.03
N ARG A 461 -10.76 -8.55 -35.31
CA ARG A 461 -9.71 -9.11 -36.17
C ARG A 461 -8.36 -8.62 -35.69
N THR A 462 -7.78 -9.32 -34.72
CA THR A 462 -6.45 -9.08 -34.14
C THR A 462 -5.39 -8.89 -35.22
N VAL A 463 -5.54 -9.59 -36.35
CA VAL A 463 -4.65 -9.51 -37.52
C VAL A 463 -4.79 -8.19 -38.28
N ALA A 464 -5.99 -7.61 -38.38
CA ALA A 464 -6.20 -6.32 -39.03
C ALA A 464 -5.59 -5.19 -38.18
N TRP A 465 -5.78 -5.27 -36.85
CA TRP A 465 -5.16 -4.35 -35.91
C TRP A 465 -3.62 -4.46 -35.90
N LEU A 466 -3.07 -5.68 -35.92
CA LEU A 466 -1.61 -5.89 -36.03
C LEU A 466 -1.03 -5.39 -37.34
N LYS A 467 -1.71 -5.62 -38.48
CA LYS A 467 -1.28 -5.14 -39.79
C LYS A 467 -1.27 -3.62 -39.85
N GLU A 468 -2.24 -2.96 -39.24
CA GLU A 468 -2.26 -1.50 -39.18
C GLU A 468 -1.13 -0.97 -38.28
N LEU A 469 -0.84 -1.63 -37.16
CA LEU A 469 0.27 -1.28 -36.28
C LEU A 469 1.64 -1.41 -36.97
N ILE A 470 1.82 -2.48 -37.76
CA ILE A 470 3.04 -2.73 -38.55
C ILE A 470 3.15 -1.70 -39.69
N ASN A 471 2.05 -1.38 -40.37
CA ASN A 471 2.01 -0.36 -41.43
C ASN A 471 2.26 1.07 -40.89
N VAL A 472 1.94 1.34 -39.62
CA VAL A 472 2.26 2.61 -38.96
C VAL A 472 3.76 2.71 -38.67
N MET A 473 4.44 1.59 -38.39
CA MET A 473 5.89 1.55 -38.19
C MET A 473 6.69 1.67 -39.50
N ASP A 474 6.15 1.20 -40.63
CA ASP A 474 6.80 1.28 -41.95
C ASP A 474 6.58 2.62 -42.67
N ARG A 475 5.63 3.45 -42.22
CA ARG A 475 5.49 4.82 -42.69
C ARG A 475 6.55 5.69 -42.01
N GLY A 476 7.62 5.98 -42.75
CA GLY A 476 8.76 6.78 -42.32
C GLY A 476 8.35 8.01 -41.50
N THR A 477 9.17 8.33 -40.50
CA THR A 477 9.01 9.37 -39.47
C THR A 477 8.94 10.78 -40.06
N GLY A 478 7.85 11.10 -40.76
CA GLY A 478 7.47 12.45 -41.12
C GLY A 478 6.73 13.10 -39.97
N GLY A 479 7.47 13.66 -39.02
CA GLY A 479 7.00 14.73 -38.13
C GLY A 479 5.68 14.51 -37.38
N TYR A 480 5.58 13.48 -36.54
CA TYR A 480 4.58 13.47 -35.47
C TYR A 480 5.18 14.08 -34.20
N ASN A 481 5.07 15.40 -34.09
CA ASN A 481 5.36 16.16 -32.86
C ASN A 481 4.13 16.23 -31.95
N GLU A 482 3.45 15.11 -31.71
CA GLU A 482 2.46 15.01 -30.64
C GLU A 482 2.82 13.86 -29.68
N LYS A 483 2.90 14.22 -28.40
CA LYS A 483 3.36 13.36 -27.31
C LYS A 483 2.38 12.19 -27.12
N VAL A 484 2.84 10.97 -27.40
CA VAL A 484 2.24 9.77 -26.81
C VAL A 484 2.87 9.55 -25.43
N ALA A 485 2.10 9.75 -24.38
CA ALA A 485 2.57 9.65 -23.00
C ALA A 485 2.74 8.18 -22.56
N GLY A 486 3.95 7.79 -22.15
CA GLY A 486 4.17 6.51 -21.45
C GLY A 486 5.55 5.86 -21.56
N VAL A 487 6.41 6.32 -22.47
CA VAL A 487 7.80 5.85 -22.56
C VAL A 487 8.70 7.08 -22.59
N THR A 488 9.57 7.25 -21.59
CA THR A 488 10.71 8.16 -21.71
C THR A 488 11.64 7.61 -22.79
N TYR A 489 11.50 8.09 -24.03
CA TYR A 489 12.47 7.85 -25.09
C TYR A 489 13.71 8.71 -24.82
N GLN A 490 14.58 8.28 -23.91
CA GLN A 490 16.00 8.54 -24.07
C GLN A 490 16.62 7.28 -24.68
N SER A 491 16.73 7.32 -26.00
CA SER A 491 17.59 6.46 -26.83
C SER A 491 17.66 4.99 -26.40
N ILE A 492 16.68 4.19 -26.81
CA ILE A 492 16.94 2.77 -27.05
C ILE A 492 17.85 2.75 -28.29
N PRO A 493 19.13 2.31 -28.20
CA PRO A 493 19.92 2.12 -29.41
C PRO A 493 19.33 0.90 -30.13
N VAL A 494 18.50 1.16 -31.15
CA VAL A 494 18.09 0.12 -32.10
C VAL A 494 19.26 -0.10 -33.07
N ASN A 495 20.34 -0.69 -32.58
CA ASN A 495 21.33 -1.36 -33.42
C ASN A 495 21.12 -2.87 -33.29
N GLY A 496 19.98 -3.31 -33.78
CA GLY A 496 19.64 -4.72 -33.95
C GLY A 496 19.44 -5.01 -35.43
N VAL A 497 20.45 -5.63 -36.04
CA VAL A 497 20.39 -6.39 -37.29
C VAL A 497 20.29 -5.59 -38.59
N ARG A 498 21.45 -5.27 -39.17
CA ARG A 498 21.64 -5.30 -40.63
C ARG A 498 22.87 -6.14 -40.98
N GLN A 499 22.67 -6.98 -41.99
CA GLN A 499 23.62 -7.83 -42.72
C GLN A 499 23.72 -9.30 -42.29
N LEU A 500 22.73 -10.09 -42.73
CA LEU A 500 23.06 -11.30 -43.48
C LEU A 500 23.14 -10.88 -44.95
N SER A 501 24.35 -10.58 -45.43
CA SER A 501 24.62 -10.52 -46.86
C SER A 501 24.94 -11.93 -47.35
N ASN A 502 24.22 -12.33 -48.40
CA ASN A 502 24.48 -13.49 -49.24
C ASN A 502 25.97 -13.60 -49.64
N ALA A 503 26.57 -14.76 -49.37
CA ALA A 503 27.50 -15.50 -50.23
C ALA A 503 27.76 -16.87 -49.61
#